data_AF-A0A496B3H4-F1
#
_entry.id   AF-A0A496B3H4-F1
#
_cell.length_a   1.000
_cell.length_b   1.000
_cell.length_c   1.000
_cell.angle_alpha   90.00
_cell.angle_beta   90.00
_cell.angle_gamma   90.00
#
_symmetry.space_group_name_H-M   'P 1'
#
loop_
_entity.id
_entity.type
_entity.pdbx_description
1 polymer ?
#
loop_
_entity_poly.entity_id
_entity_poly.type
_entity_poly.pdbx_seq_one_letter_code
_entity_poly.pdbx_strand_id
1 'polypeptide(L)'
;MGKIYIDGVLDGEGKIGGDLVPNDDVLWLGRGAGPFLDGQMDEVRISNIARTEQEIQTLMDKGIEGVLAVTPEDKLATTWGALKSKRQFN
;
A
#
# COMPACT_ATOMS: atom_id res chain seq x y z
N MET A 1 -2.28 3.11 17.15
CA MET A 1 -3.75 3.16 17.08
C MET A 1 -4.15 2.40 15.84
N GLY A 2 -5.23 1.63 15.86
CA GLY A 2 -5.83 1.12 14.64
C GLY A 2 -6.46 2.29 13.87
N LYS A 3 -6.39 2.25 12.54
CA LYS A 3 -6.98 3.25 11.65
C LYS A 3 -7.75 2.56 10.53
N ILE A 4 -8.89 3.14 10.15
CA ILE A 4 -9.73 2.69 9.04
C ILE A 4 -9.85 3.86 8.07
N TYR A 5 -9.65 3.58 6.78
CA TYR A 5 -9.78 4.55 5.70
C TYR A 5 -10.83 4.05 4.70
N ILE A 6 -11.68 4.95 4.21
CA ILE A 6 -12.69 4.68 3.18
C ILE A 6 -12.43 5.69 2.06
N ASP A 7 -12.38 5.22 0.81
CA ASP A 7 -12.07 6.05 -0.38
C ASP A 7 -10.83 6.95 -0.19
N GLY A 8 -9.79 6.40 0.47
CA GLY A 8 -8.52 7.09 0.70
C GLY A 8 -8.53 8.16 1.81
N VAL A 9 -9.63 8.30 2.56
CA VAL A 9 -9.79 9.29 3.64
C VAL A 9 -9.93 8.60 4.99
N LEU A 10 -9.31 9.15 6.04
CA LEU A 10 -9.44 8.61 7.40
C LEU A 10 -10.90 8.67 7.86
N ASP A 11 -11.47 7.49 8.17
CA ASP A 11 -12.85 7.35 8.66
C ASP A 11 -12.88 7.11 10.17
N GLY A 12 -11.91 6.37 10.71
CA GLY A 12 -11.86 6.08 12.15
C GLY A 12 -10.48 5.75 12.69
N GLU A 13 -10.26 6.06 13.96
CA GLU A 13 -9.06 5.69 14.69
C GLU A 13 -9.34 5.32 16.16
N GLY A 14 -8.54 4.41 16.72
CA GLY A 14 -8.75 3.96 18.09
C GLY A 14 -7.57 3.21 18.72
N LYS A 15 -7.57 3.19 20.06
CA LYS A 15 -6.69 2.32 20.83
C LYS A 15 -7.18 0.88 20.72
N ILE A 16 -6.40 0.03 20.06
CA ILE A 16 -6.57 -1.41 20.11
C ILE A 16 -5.61 -1.92 21.18
N GLY A 17 -6.14 -2.56 22.22
CA GLY A 17 -5.36 -3.14 23.30
C GLY A 17 -4.96 -4.59 23.03
N GLY A 18 -4.26 -5.20 23.99
CA GLY A 18 -3.75 -6.57 23.91
C GLY A 18 -2.36 -6.65 23.26
N ASP A 19 -1.71 -7.81 23.43
CA ASP A 19 -0.43 -8.11 22.81
C ASP A 19 -0.63 -8.75 21.43
N LEU A 20 0.22 -8.38 20.48
CA LEU A 20 0.26 -9.07 19.18
C LEU A 20 0.92 -10.43 19.36
N VAL A 21 0.13 -11.49 19.21
CA VAL A 21 0.61 -12.88 19.21
C VAL A 21 0.62 -13.42 17.78
N PRO A 22 1.64 -14.22 17.39
CA PRO A 22 1.62 -14.93 16.12
C PRO A 22 0.37 -15.81 16.00
N ASN A 23 -0.21 -15.84 14.80
CA ASN A 23 -1.32 -16.72 14.46
C ASN A 23 -0.90 -17.58 13.26
N ASP A 24 -1.07 -18.89 13.40
CA ASP A 24 -0.80 -19.89 12.36
C ASP A 24 -2.08 -20.40 11.66
N ASP A 25 -3.25 -19.84 12.02
CA ASP A 25 -4.51 -20.15 11.36
C ASP A 25 -4.51 -19.71 9.89
N VAL A 26 -5.34 -20.38 9.09
CA VAL A 26 -5.56 -20.03 7.69
C VAL A 26 -6.14 -18.62 7.58
N LEU A 27 -5.48 -17.76 6.78
CA LEU A 27 -6.03 -16.48 6.38
C LEU A 27 -7.12 -16.68 5.32
N TRP A 28 -8.36 -16.34 5.68
CA TRP A 28 -9.49 -16.33 4.75
C TRP A 28 -9.78 -14.92 4.26
N LEU A 29 -10.05 -14.75 2.98
CA LEU A 29 -10.59 -13.52 2.40
C LEU A 29 -12.09 -13.69 2.15
N GLY A 30 -12.89 -12.66 2.45
CA GLY A 30 -14.35 -12.71 2.28
C GLY A 30 -15.10 -13.58 3.30
N ARG A 31 -14.42 -14.09 4.34
CA ARG A 31 -15.00 -14.92 5.41
C ARG A 31 -14.98 -14.19 6.74
N GLY A 32 -16.05 -14.32 7.52
CA GLY A 32 -16.17 -13.79 8.88
C GLY A 32 -17.03 -14.70 9.76
N ALA A 33 -17.65 -14.16 10.82
CA ALA A 33 -18.64 -14.88 11.62
C ALA A 33 -19.98 -15.12 10.89
N GLY A 34 -20.09 -14.67 9.63
CA GLY A 34 -21.28 -14.74 8.79
C GLY A 34 -22.05 -13.40 8.75
N PRO A 35 -22.80 -13.11 7.67
CA PRO A 35 -22.72 -13.74 6.35
C PRO A 35 -21.36 -13.50 5.70
N PHE A 36 -20.96 -14.38 4.78
CA PHE A 36 -19.75 -14.17 3.98
C PHE A 36 -19.98 -13.10 2.94
N LEU A 37 -18.87 -12.59 2.39
CA LEU A 37 -18.96 -11.61 1.32
C LEU A 37 -19.76 -12.20 0.15
N ASP A 38 -20.87 -11.54 -0.18
CA ASP A 38 -21.61 -11.73 -1.41
C ASP A 38 -21.31 -10.51 -2.30
N GLY A 39 -20.22 -10.61 -3.06
CA GLY A 39 -19.65 -9.50 -3.82
C GLY A 39 -18.31 -9.84 -4.46
N GLN A 40 -17.66 -8.83 -5.03
CA GLN A 40 -16.36 -8.95 -5.68
C GLN A 40 -15.28 -8.22 -4.87
N MET A 41 -14.10 -8.84 -4.79
CA MET A 41 -12.87 -8.23 -4.27
C MET A 41 -11.84 -8.25 -5.39
N ASP A 42 -11.12 -7.15 -5.53
CA ASP A 42 -10.00 -7.02 -6.44
C ASP A 42 -8.86 -6.25 -5.74
N GLU A 43 -7.63 -6.40 -6.21
CA GLU A 43 -6.45 -5.64 -5.76
C GLU A 43 -6.22 -5.70 -4.22
N VAL A 44 -6.26 -6.92 -3.64
CA VAL A 44 -6.03 -7.12 -2.20
C VAL A 44 -4.54 -7.11 -1.87
N ARG A 45 -4.14 -6.26 -0.90
CA ARG A 45 -2.75 -6.19 -0.41
C ARG A 45 -2.67 -6.36 1.10
N ILE A 46 -1.65 -7.11 1.54
CA ILE A 46 -1.24 -7.23 2.94
C ILE A 46 0.19 -6.70 3.05
N SER A 47 0.44 -5.84 4.04
CA SER A 47 1.75 -5.21 4.25
C SER A 47 2.24 -5.44 5.68
N ASN A 48 3.54 -5.63 5.84
CA ASN A 48 4.22 -5.71 7.13
C ASN A 48 4.65 -4.34 7.68
N ILE A 49 4.24 -3.26 7.02
CA ILE A 49 4.51 -1.88 7.40
C ILE A 49 3.19 -1.11 7.51
N ALA A 50 3.12 -0.21 8.49
CA ALA A 50 2.02 0.75 8.58
C ALA A 50 2.17 1.79 7.46
N ARG A 51 1.10 2.01 6.70
CA ARG A 51 1.07 2.99 5.60
C ARG A 51 0.57 4.35 6.06
N THR A 52 1.10 5.39 5.42
CA THR A 52 0.59 6.75 5.54
C THR A 52 -0.67 6.92 4.69
N GLU A 53 -1.45 7.96 4.99
CA GLU A 53 -2.64 8.30 4.19
C GLU A 53 -2.29 8.59 2.74
N GLN A 54 -1.17 9.30 2.51
CA GLN A 54 -0.69 9.61 1.16
C GLN A 54 -0.32 8.34 0.38
N GLU A 55 0.26 7.34 1.04
CA GLU A 55 0.57 6.05 0.41
C GLU A 55 -0.71 5.26 0.09
N ILE A 56 -1.73 5.34 0.92
CA ILE A 56 -3.05 4.73 0.68
C ILE A 56 -3.71 5.39 -0.53
N GLN A 57 -3.74 6.71 -0.60
CA GLN A 57 -4.28 7.46 -1.75
C GLN A 57 -3.53 7.13 -3.03
N THR A 58 -2.18 7.09 -2.98
CA THR A 58 -1.37 6.71 -4.13
C THR A 58 -1.68 5.29 -4.61
N LEU A 59 -1.87 4.34 -3.70
CA LEU A 59 -2.26 2.96 -4.03
C LEU A 59 -3.66 2.89 -4.64
N MET A 60 -4.62 3.64 -4.10
CA MET A 60 -5.98 3.71 -4.61
C MET A 60 -6.01 4.26 -6.05
N ASP A 61 -5.28 5.34 -6.31
CA ASP A 61 -5.30 6.03 -7.60
C ASP A 61 -4.53 5.28 -8.69
N LYS A 62 -3.45 4.59 -8.32
CA LYS A 62 -2.54 3.94 -9.28
C LYS A 62 -2.68 2.42 -9.36
N GLY A 63 -3.48 1.80 -8.48
CA GLY A 63 -3.54 0.36 -8.30
C GLY A 63 -2.25 -0.21 -7.68
N ILE A 64 -2.24 -1.51 -7.37
CA ILE A 64 -1.05 -2.16 -6.78
C ILE A 64 0.12 -2.12 -7.78
N GLU A 65 -0.16 -2.37 -9.07
CA GLU A 65 0.86 -2.39 -10.13
C GLU A 65 1.60 -1.05 -10.24
N GLY A 66 0.86 0.07 -10.21
CA GLY A 66 1.44 1.41 -10.32
C GLY A 66 2.31 1.81 -9.13
N VAL A 67 2.18 1.14 -7.99
CA VAL A 67 3.04 1.36 -6.80
C VAL A 67 4.22 0.41 -6.74
N LEU A 68 4.16 -0.74 -7.42
CA LEU A 68 5.31 -1.62 -7.62
C LEU A 68 6.22 -1.14 -8.75
N ALA A 69 5.70 -0.29 -9.64
CA ALA A 69 6.46 0.32 -10.71
C ALA A 69 7.50 1.31 -10.16
N VAL A 70 8.78 1.00 -10.34
CA VAL A 70 9.85 2.01 -10.21
C VAL A 70 9.75 2.98 -11.38
N THR A 71 9.56 4.28 -11.10
CA THR A 71 9.58 5.28 -12.17
C THR A 71 10.97 5.31 -12.82
N PRO A 72 11.08 5.55 -14.14
CA PRO A 72 12.38 5.67 -14.78
C PRO A 72 13.26 6.74 -14.14
N GLU A 73 12.69 7.85 -13.65
CA GLU A 73 13.44 8.94 -13.00
C GLU A 73 14.09 8.51 -11.68
N ASP A 74 13.44 7.60 -10.94
CA ASP A 74 13.94 7.04 -9.68
C ASP A 74 15.01 5.94 -9.90
N LYS A 75 15.22 5.51 -11.15
CA LYS A 75 16.29 4.56 -11.47
C LYS A 75 17.62 5.28 -11.49
N LEU A 76 18.57 4.78 -10.68
CA LEU A 76 19.95 5.26 -10.65
C LEU A 76 20.56 5.41 -12.05
N ALA A 77 20.32 4.45 -12.95
CA ALA A 77 20.82 4.52 -14.32
C ALA A 77 20.35 5.78 -15.07
N THR A 78 19.08 6.13 -14.95
CA THR A 78 18.48 7.31 -15.57
C THR A 78 18.97 8.60 -14.91
N THR A 79 19.06 8.63 -13.57
CA THR A 79 19.64 9.77 -12.82
C THR A 79 21.10 10.01 -13.24
N TRP A 80 21.91 8.97 -13.32
CA TRP A 80 23.30 9.05 -13.75
C TRP A 80 23.45 9.46 -15.21
N GLY A 81 22.58 8.97 -16.10
CA GLY A 81 22.52 9.39 -17.49
C GLY A 81 22.23 10.90 -17.61
N ALA A 82 21.23 11.39 -16.89
CA ALA A 82 20.87 12.81 -16.86
C ALA A 82 22.01 13.70 -16.32
N LEU A 83 22.68 13.28 -15.24
CA LEU A 83 23.82 14.00 -14.66
C LEU A 83 25.00 14.10 -15.65
N LYS A 84 25.34 13.01 -16.34
CA LYS A 84 26.41 13.01 -17.34
C LYS A 84 26.07 13.91 -18.53
N SER A 85 24.85 13.82 -19.05
CA SER A 85 24.40 14.67 -20.15
C SER A 85 24.49 16.15 -19.80
N LYS A 86 24.09 16.55 -18.59
CA LYS A 86 24.22 17.94 -18.12
C LYS A 86 25.66 18.45 -18.00
N ARG A 87 26.66 17.57 -17.83
CA ARG A 87 28.08 17.96 -17.77
C ARG A 87 28.77 18.05 -19.13
N GLN A 88 28.17 17.52 -20.20
CA GLN A 88 28.75 17.58 -21.54
C GLN A 88 28.42 18.88 -22.30
N PHE A 89 27.58 19.73 -21.72
CA PHE A 89 27.35 21.10 -22.18
C PHE A 89 28.11 22.07 -21.26
N ASN A 90 29.43 22.14 -21.45
CA ASN A 90 30.32 23.24 -21.05
C ASN A 90 31.61 23.11 -21.86
#